data_AF-A0A818GXB5-F1
#
_entry.id   AF-A0A818GXB5-F1
#
_cell.length_a   1.000
_cell.length_b   1.000
_cell.length_c   1.000
_cell.angle_alpha   90.00
_cell.angle_beta   90.00
_cell.angle_gamma   90.00
#
_symmetry.space_group_name_H-M   'P 1'
#
loop_
_entity.id
_entity.type
_entity.pdbx_description
1 polymer ?
#
loop_
_entity_poly.entity_id
_entity_poly.type
_entity_poly.pdbx_seq_one_letter_code
_entity_poly.pdbx_strand_id
1 'polypeptide(L)'
;MLQSQNGLVPFNTVQGTASTNVHAYSNGDDDFFSVEHHYLHGIFMGFKWQCVEFARRWLLMRKSCIFPPIPCAADMWNDLKYVECVTDGKKFPLKFYANGSPHKPTRNSILIYPRADELPFGHVAIICDVVPDFIRIAEQNYIYHSWSDDYAREIPLVIKDDCYYIQDEDNICGWIEVDDNNELQPLDETKLDLILKEYQAAKPFGTLKRLSKTDKAFHSYEHWLDENNPAEKYFMSLYGPNLIRADTDTLPYYKVDQALALSIGSTSNELHQMFLDATNYVLENDDVLKHFCIPEIFWSKIRRSWSNEKDIIMTGRFDLAFDGKELKVFEYNADSASALFEIAVIQEKWGQAVKLEHPHMSGFQINRLLIKNWKQICTKLNIKRIHLLIDNDQDEILTSLYMQEVLKQANIDSKLCILYDDLYWKDSKIVDSDGNQVELIWKTWMWESVFSDYADAEKTGKLNQKINGEHPRLCEILLNDDIHIIEPLWKVIPSNKAILPVLWSMFPNHPNLLCSEWTLTDDLKRSGYVKKPIVGRCGHNVTLYDTNGESVLDETQGKFTDRNCIYQKIFSLPKHDDYYAIFGSWIIHGLFAGFGIREDKRLITDADSPVTACCIAWK
;
A
#
# COMPACT_ATOMS: atom_id res chain seq x y z
N MET A 1 -21.13 -30.90 -0.58
CA MET A 1 -21.11 -31.08 -2.05
C MET A 1 -22.41 -30.57 -2.67
N LEU A 2 -22.41 -29.28 -3.02
CA LEU A 2 -23.24 -28.56 -4.01
C LEU A 2 -23.03 -27.06 -3.73
N GLN A 3 -21.84 -26.53 -4.04
CA GLN A 3 -21.68 -25.10 -4.25
C GLN A 3 -21.08 -24.91 -5.64
N SER A 4 -21.99 -24.60 -6.54
CA SER A 4 -21.80 -24.36 -7.96
C SER A 4 -21.00 -23.09 -8.22
N GLN A 5 -19.92 -23.21 -8.99
CA GLN A 5 -19.60 -22.45 -10.21
C GLN A 5 -19.93 -20.93 -10.32
N ASN A 6 -20.06 -20.18 -9.24
CA ASN A 6 -19.99 -18.72 -9.30
C ASN A 6 -18.57 -18.30 -8.93
N GLY A 7 -17.84 -17.74 -9.90
CA GLY A 7 -16.51 -17.21 -9.68
C GLY A 7 -16.50 -16.13 -8.60
N LEU A 8 -15.29 -15.82 -8.10
CA LEU A 8 -15.09 -14.73 -7.14
C LEU A 8 -15.70 -13.43 -7.68
N VAL A 9 -16.53 -12.79 -6.86
CA VAL A 9 -17.12 -11.49 -7.17
C VAL A 9 -16.02 -10.44 -7.04
N PRO A 10 -15.80 -9.55 -8.04
CA PRO A 10 -14.77 -8.52 -7.96
C PRO A 10 -14.93 -7.63 -6.73
N PHE A 11 -13.80 -7.15 -6.20
CA PHE A 11 -13.80 -6.18 -5.10
C PHE A 11 -14.79 -5.04 -5.34
N ASN A 12 -15.45 -4.60 -4.28
CA ASN A 12 -16.40 -3.48 -4.29
C ASN A 12 -17.73 -3.74 -5.04
N THR A 13 -17.96 -4.97 -5.49
CA THR A 13 -19.24 -5.39 -6.08
C THR A 13 -20.16 -5.96 -4.99
N VAL A 14 -21.46 -5.67 -5.06
CA VAL A 14 -22.45 -6.22 -4.12
C VAL A 14 -22.53 -7.74 -4.28
N GLN A 15 -22.27 -8.47 -3.20
CA GLN A 15 -22.43 -9.91 -3.10
C GLN A 15 -23.86 -10.30 -2.76
N GLY A 16 -24.50 -9.53 -1.89
CA GLY A 16 -25.87 -9.78 -1.48
C GLY A 16 -26.42 -8.64 -0.64
N THR A 17 -27.70 -8.72 -0.28
CA THR A 17 -28.37 -7.67 0.51
C THR A 17 -29.20 -8.33 1.58
N ALA A 18 -28.83 -8.11 2.84
CA ALA A 18 -29.59 -8.62 3.97
C ALA A 18 -30.56 -7.57 4.49
N SER A 19 -31.66 -8.04 5.10
CA SER A 19 -32.56 -7.18 5.87
C SER A 19 -33.14 -6.02 5.03
N THR A 20 -33.33 -6.24 3.73
CA THR A 20 -33.83 -5.31 2.68
C THR A 20 -32.84 -4.27 2.17
N ASN A 21 -31.97 -3.70 3.03
CA ASN A 21 -31.15 -2.53 2.67
C ASN A 21 -29.72 -2.55 3.22
N VAL A 22 -29.23 -3.67 3.74
CA VAL A 22 -27.83 -3.77 4.20
C VAL A 22 -27.03 -4.61 3.22
N HIS A 23 -26.34 -3.93 2.30
CA HIS A 23 -25.53 -4.59 1.26
C HIS A 23 -24.26 -5.21 1.84
N ALA A 24 -23.97 -6.45 1.47
CA ALA A 24 -22.65 -7.04 1.60
C ALA A 24 -21.89 -6.85 0.29
N TYR A 25 -20.67 -6.33 0.37
CA TYR A 25 -19.79 -6.12 -0.76
C TYR A 25 -18.62 -7.10 -0.72
N SER A 26 -18.17 -7.50 -1.91
CA SER A 26 -17.03 -8.39 -2.04
C SER A 26 -15.76 -7.68 -1.64
N ASN A 27 -15.02 -8.32 -0.75
CA ASN A 27 -13.66 -7.95 -0.43
C ASN A 27 -12.65 -8.58 -1.44
N GLY A 28 -13.12 -9.22 -2.52
CA GLY A 28 -12.27 -9.81 -3.55
C GLY A 28 -11.76 -11.21 -3.17
N ASP A 29 -10.88 -11.28 -2.16
CA ASP A 29 -10.37 -12.54 -1.58
C ASP A 29 -10.04 -12.40 -0.08
N ASP A 30 -9.69 -13.52 0.58
CA ASP A 30 -9.37 -13.62 2.03
C ASP A 30 -8.18 -12.77 2.46
N ASP A 31 -7.25 -12.53 1.55
CA ASP A 31 -5.99 -11.82 1.82
C ASP A 31 -6.06 -10.33 1.48
N PHE A 32 -7.13 -9.91 0.80
CA PHE A 32 -7.27 -8.57 0.30
C PHE A 32 -7.60 -7.62 1.44
N PHE A 33 -6.79 -6.57 1.60
CA PHE A 33 -7.09 -5.51 2.55
C PHE A 33 -6.97 -4.18 1.82
N SER A 34 -8.11 -3.63 1.41
CA SER A 34 -8.14 -2.39 0.62
C SER A 34 -7.55 -1.19 1.33
N VAL A 35 -7.41 -1.23 2.67
CA VAL A 35 -7.16 -0.08 3.55
C VAL A 35 -8.10 1.12 3.32
N GLU A 36 -9.08 1.04 2.42
CA GLU A 36 -10.02 2.10 2.12
C GLU A 36 -11.03 2.22 3.25
N HIS A 37 -11.16 3.43 3.78
CA HIS A 37 -12.22 3.72 4.73
C HIS A 37 -13.57 3.72 4.03
N HIS A 38 -14.54 3.01 4.62
CA HIS A 38 -15.94 3.24 4.32
C HIS A 38 -16.51 4.24 5.31
N TYR A 39 -17.04 5.34 4.78
CA TYR A 39 -17.85 6.28 5.54
C TYR A 39 -19.29 6.18 5.04
N LEU A 40 -20.22 5.88 5.94
CA LEU A 40 -21.64 5.99 5.67
C LEU A 40 -22.15 7.20 6.44
N HIS A 41 -22.71 8.17 5.71
CA HIS A 41 -23.19 9.41 6.32
C HIS A 41 -22.11 10.10 7.18
N GLY A 42 -20.87 10.20 6.69
CA GLY A 42 -19.76 10.82 7.41
C GLY A 42 -19.24 10.05 8.64
N ILE A 43 -19.87 8.94 9.02
CA ILE A 43 -19.45 8.09 10.13
C ILE A 43 -18.57 6.97 9.60
N PHE A 44 -17.41 6.75 10.23
CA PHE A 44 -16.48 5.68 9.85
C PHE A 44 -17.08 4.31 10.17
N MET A 45 -17.38 3.52 9.14
CA MET A 45 -17.92 2.17 9.27
C MET A 45 -16.82 1.13 9.44
N GLY A 46 -15.63 1.36 8.89
CA GLY A 46 -14.53 0.41 8.91
C GLY A 46 -13.82 0.39 7.57
N PHE A 47 -13.07 -0.68 7.32
CA PHE A 47 -12.39 -0.87 6.04
C PHE A 47 -13.28 -1.58 5.03
N LYS A 48 -13.31 -1.09 3.80
CA LYS A 48 -13.93 -1.82 2.69
C LYS A 48 -13.19 -3.14 2.45
N TRP A 49 -13.82 -4.30 2.34
CA TRP A 49 -15.16 -4.66 2.81
C TRP A 49 -15.01 -5.74 3.88
N GLN A 50 -14.38 -5.37 4.98
CA GLN A 50 -14.04 -6.26 6.08
C GLN A 50 -15.27 -6.62 6.93
N CYS A 51 -15.23 -7.74 7.63
CA CYS A 51 -16.32 -8.22 8.48
C CYS A 51 -16.72 -7.21 9.57
N VAL A 52 -15.75 -6.54 10.19
CA VAL A 52 -15.98 -5.49 11.20
C VAL A 52 -16.69 -4.27 10.62
N GLU A 53 -16.39 -3.91 9.36
CA GLU A 53 -17.08 -2.84 8.65
C GLU A 53 -18.57 -3.16 8.50
N PHE A 54 -18.87 -4.37 8.03
CA PHE A 54 -20.23 -4.83 7.84
C PHE A 54 -21.02 -4.83 9.16
N ALA A 55 -20.42 -5.35 10.24
CA ALA A 55 -21.06 -5.37 11.55
C ALA A 55 -21.36 -3.97 12.09
N ARG A 56 -20.44 -3.01 11.93
CA ARG A 56 -20.67 -1.61 12.37
C ARG A 56 -21.77 -0.95 11.55
N ARG A 57 -21.75 -1.14 10.22
CA ARG A 57 -22.77 -0.61 9.32
C ARG A 57 -24.14 -1.24 9.58
N TRP A 58 -24.19 -2.53 9.89
CA TRP A 58 -25.43 -3.19 10.31
C TRP A 58 -26.04 -2.51 11.54
N LEU A 59 -25.24 -2.31 12.60
CA LEU A 59 -25.74 -1.67 13.82
C LEU A 59 -26.21 -0.23 13.57
N LEU A 60 -25.51 0.51 12.70
CA LEU A 60 -25.94 1.86 12.33
C LEU A 60 -27.32 1.79 11.67
N MET A 61 -27.46 1.00 10.60
CA MET A 61 -28.69 0.90 9.84
C MET A 61 -29.86 0.31 10.63
N ARG A 62 -29.61 -0.63 11.53
CA ARG A 62 -30.65 -1.42 12.20
C ARG A 62 -31.00 -0.94 13.61
N LYS A 63 -30.07 -0.25 14.28
CA LYS A 63 -30.23 0.19 15.67
C LYS A 63 -29.81 1.64 15.90
N SER A 64 -29.44 2.40 14.87
CA SER A 64 -28.91 3.78 15.01
C SER A 64 -27.68 3.86 15.92
N CYS A 65 -26.90 2.77 16.01
CA CYS A 65 -25.77 2.66 16.91
C CYS A 65 -24.48 2.28 16.19
N ILE A 66 -23.34 2.65 16.76
CA ILE A 66 -22.03 2.13 16.36
C ILE A 66 -21.31 1.56 17.58
N PHE A 67 -20.35 0.66 17.36
CA PHE A 67 -19.37 0.31 18.40
C PHE A 67 -18.08 1.11 18.23
N PRO A 68 -17.32 1.32 19.33
CA PRO A 68 -15.99 1.91 19.29
C PRO A 68 -15.04 1.23 18.29
N PRO A 69 -13.89 1.85 17.94
CA PRO A 69 -12.85 1.16 17.18
C PRO A 69 -12.43 -0.13 17.88
N ILE A 70 -12.32 -1.20 17.11
CA ILE A 70 -11.83 -2.51 17.55
C ILE A 70 -10.80 -2.97 16.52
N PRO A 71 -9.59 -3.41 16.92
CA PRO A 71 -8.52 -3.79 15.98
C PRO A 71 -8.85 -4.98 15.11
N CYS A 72 -9.32 -6.09 15.70
CA CYS A 72 -9.65 -7.33 15.00
C CYS A 72 -11.04 -7.83 15.41
N ALA A 73 -11.71 -8.60 14.56
CA ALA A 73 -13.04 -9.11 14.84
C ALA A 73 -13.10 -9.95 16.14
N ALA A 74 -12.09 -10.79 16.41
CA ALA A 74 -12.02 -11.59 17.64
C ALA A 74 -11.97 -10.73 18.93
N ASP A 75 -11.39 -9.54 18.87
CA ASP A 75 -11.24 -8.66 20.05
C ASP A 75 -12.59 -8.15 20.55
N MET A 76 -13.62 -8.15 19.70
CA MET A 76 -14.99 -7.79 20.09
C MET A 76 -15.49 -8.65 21.26
N TRP A 77 -15.03 -9.89 21.39
CA TRP A 77 -15.46 -10.78 22.48
C TRP A 77 -15.02 -10.28 23.87
N ASN A 78 -13.82 -9.71 23.96
CA ASN A 78 -13.21 -9.33 25.23
C ASN A 78 -13.23 -7.83 25.48
N ASP A 79 -13.15 -7.01 24.44
CA ASP A 79 -12.89 -5.58 24.55
C ASP A 79 -14.13 -4.73 24.31
N LEU A 80 -15.11 -5.24 23.56
CA LEU A 80 -16.34 -4.51 23.32
C LEU A 80 -17.19 -4.49 24.60
N LYS A 81 -17.69 -3.31 25.00
CA LYS A 81 -18.48 -3.14 26.24
C LYS A 81 -19.85 -2.52 26.03
N TYR A 82 -19.95 -1.65 25.04
CA TYR A 82 -21.17 -0.92 24.72
C TYR A 82 -21.23 -0.64 23.22
N VAL A 83 -22.43 -0.35 22.75
CA VAL A 83 -22.65 0.41 21.52
C VAL A 83 -23.16 1.80 21.89
N GLU A 84 -22.91 2.77 21.04
CA GLU A 84 -23.25 4.16 21.24
C GLU A 84 -24.24 4.61 20.17
N CYS A 85 -25.35 5.20 20.61
CA CYS A 85 -26.36 5.77 19.73
C CYS A 85 -25.81 7.03 19.08
N VAL A 86 -25.87 7.10 17.75
CA VAL A 86 -25.25 8.20 17.00
C VAL A 86 -26.03 9.51 17.10
N THR A 87 -27.31 9.46 17.50
CA THR A 87 -28.17 10.65 17.57
C THR A 87 -28.03 11.43 18.87
N ASP A 88 -27.67 10.78 19.98
CA ASP A 88 -27.66 11.38 21.31
C ASP A 88 -26.46 10.95 22.19
N GLY A 89 -25.56 10.10 21.68
CA GLY A 89 -24.39 9.59 22.39
C GLY A 89 -24.72 8.61 23.52
N LYS A 90 -25.99 8.19 23.67
CA LYS A 90 -26.39 7.25 24.73
C LYS A 90 -25.72 5.90 24.50
N LYS A 91 -25.10 5.36 25.56
CA LYS A 91 -24.39 4.07 25.54
C LYS A 91 -25.30 2.95 26.02
N PHE A 92 -25.36 1.87 25.26
CA PHE A 92 -26.13 0.67 25.56
C PHE A 92 -25.17 -0.48 25.87
N PRO A 93 -25.30 -1.14 27.04
CA PRO A 93 -24.43 -2.25 27.40
C PRO A 93 -24.71 -3.48 26.54
N LEU A 94 -23.77 -4.43 26.56
CA LEU A 94 -23.82 -5.65 25.77
C LEU A 94 -23.93 -6.89 26.67
N LYS A 95 -24.73 -7.86 26.23
CA LYS A 95 -24.85 -9.18 26.84
C LYS A 95 -24.08 -10.19 25.99
N PHE A 96 -23.22 -10.98 26.64
CA PHE A 96 -22.35 -11.96 25.99
C PHE A 96 -22.83 -13.37 26.34
N TYR A 97 -23.07 -14.18 25.31
CA TYR A 97 -23.53 -15.54 25.45
C TYR A 97 -22.56 -16.48 24.76
N ALA A 98 -21.78 -17.23 25.53
CA ALA A 98 -20.85 -18.21 24.99
C ALA A 98 -21.59 -19.27 24.18
N ASN A 99 -20.92 -19.85 23.17
CA ASN A 99 -21.49 -20.97 22.44
C ASN A 99 -21.79 -22.14 23.42
N GLY A 100 -23.01 -22.69 23.37
CA GLY A 100 -23.51 -23.60 24.42
C GLY A 100 -24.19 -22.90 25.61
N SER A 101 -24.65 -21.66 25.43
CA SER A 101 -25.43 -20.91 26.42
C SER A 101 -26.88 -21.43 26.50
N PRO A 102 -27.55 -21.38 27.68
CA PRO A 102 -28.99 -21.65 27.80
C PRO A 102 -29.86 -20.54 27.18
N HIS A 103 -29.25 -19.40 26.88
CA HIS A 103 -29.94 -18.34 26.13
C HIS A 103 -29.95 -18.70 24.65
N LYS A 104 -31.09 -18.51 23.98
CA LYS A 104 -31.18 -18.68 22.53
C LYS A 104 -30.70 -17.40 21.84
N PRO A 105 -29.90 -17.47 20.75
CA PRO A 105 -29.56 -16.27 19.98
C PRO A 105 -30.82 -15.62 19.40
N THR A 106 -30.81 -14.29 19.31
CA THR A 106 -31.90 -13.52 18.72
C THR A 106 -31.49 -12.82 17.42
N ARG A 107 -32.47 -12.36 16.66
CA ARG A 107 -32.21 -11.56 15.45
C ARG A 107 -31.42 -10.30 15.80
N ASN A 108 -30.44 -9.97 14.97
CA ASN A 108 -29.43 -8.90 15.15
C ASN A 108 -28.35 -9.21 16.19
N SER A 109 -28.25 -10.44 16.69
CA SER A 109 -27.08 -10.84 17.49
C SER A 109 -25.81 -10.79 16.65
N ILE A 110 -24.71 -10.37 17.26
CA ILE A 110 -23.39 -10.31 16.65
C ILE A 110 -22.66 -11.60 16.98
N LEU A 111 -22.39 -12.44 15.98
CA LEU A 111 -21.70 -13.73 16.11
C LEU A 111 -20.19 -13.52 16.00
N ILE A 112 -19.41 -14.06 16.95
CA ILE A 112 -17.95 -13.85 17.02
C ILE A 112 -17.20 -15.17 16.89
N TYR A 113 -16.18 -15.18 16.03
CA TYR A 113 -15.22 -16.27 15.86
C TYR A 113 -13.88 -15.89 16.53
N PRO A 114 -13.20 -16.84 17.19
CA PRO A 114 -11.88 -16.61 17.76
C PRO A 114 -10.83 -16.51 16.65
N ARG A 115 -9.62 -16.10 17.05
CA ARG A 115 -8.45 -16.25 16.17
C ARG A 115 -8.13 -17.72 15.96
N ALA A 116 -7.81 -18.09 14.72
CA ALA A 116 -7.36 -19.41 14.30
C ALA A 116 -6.33 -19.26 13.16
N ASP A 117 -5.71 -20.36 12.73
CA ASP A 117 -4.72 -20.33 11.65
C ASP A 117 -5.32 -19.79 10.34
N GLU A 118 -6.55 -20.20 10.00
CA GLU A 118 -7.29 -19.73 8.82
C GLU A 118 -8.01 -18.38 9.07
N LEU A 119 -8.22 -18.00 10.33
CA LEU A 119 -8.86 -16.74 10.76
C LEU A 119 -7.93 -15.96 11.71
N PRO A 120 -6.80 -15.41 11.25
CA PRO A 120 -5.79 -14.80 12.14
C PRO A 120 -6.31 -13.58 12.92
N PHE A 121 -7.34 -12.91 12.39
CA PHE A 121 -8.00 -11.76 13.03
C PHE A 121 -9.35 -12.13 13.69
N GLY A 122 -9.69 -13.41 13.68
CA GLY A 122 -11.05 -13.92 13.91
C GLY A 122 -12.03 -13.42 12.86
N HIS A 123 -13.31 -13.55 13.15
CA HIS A 123 -14.37 -13.14 12.25
C HIS A 123 -15.61 -12.66 13.01
N VAL A 124 -16.43 -11.83 12.35
CA VAL A 124 -17.69 -11.35 12.88
C VAL A 124 -18.78 -11.41 11.82
N ALA A 125 -19.92 -11.98 12.20
CA ALA A 125 -21.12 -12.08 11.38
C ALA A 125 -22.34 -11.56 12.14
N ILE A 126 -23.43 -11.29 11.42
CA ILE A 126 -24.69 -10.87 12.03
C ILE A 126 -25.76 -11.92 11.82
N ILE A 127 -26.41 -12.35 12.90
CA ILE A 127 -27.57 -13.24 12.85
C ILE A 127 -28.78 -12.45 12.33
N CYS A 128 -29.14 -12.64 11.07
CA CYS A 128 -30.25 -11.91 10.42
C CYS A 128 -31.60 -12.59 10.63
N ASP A 129 -31.62 -13.90 10.89
CA ASP A 129 -32.81 -14.67 11.24
C ASP A 129 -32.46 -15.91 12.09
N VAL A 130 -33.41 -16.37 12.91
CA VAL A 130 -33.27 -17.54 13.79
C VAL A 130 -34.47 -18.45 13.59
N VAL A 131 -34.25 -19.57 12.91
CA VAL A 131 -35.28 -20.59 12.68
C VAL A 131 -35.06 -21.78 13.63
N PRO A 132 -35.90 -22.84 13.62
CA PRO A 132 -35.78 -23.92 14.60
C PRO A 132 -34.42 -24.63 14.63
N ASP A 133 -33.89 -25.03 13.46
CA ASP A 133 -32.72 -25.92 13.36
C ASP A 133 -31.45 -25.23 12.84
N PHE A 134 -31.54 -23.96 12.47
CA PHE A 134 -30.41 -23.17 11.98
C PHE A 134 -30.60 -21.68 12.24
N ILE A 135 -29.51 -20.94 12.16
CA ILE A 135 -29.49 -19.48 12.06
C ILE A 135 -29.15 -19.09 10.63
N ARG A 136 -29.65 -17.94 10.20
CA ARG A 136 -29.20 -17.28 8.97
C ARG A 136 -28.31 -16.13 9.35
N ILE A 137 -27.16 -16.03 8.67
CA ILE A 137 -26.19 -14.98 8.93
C ILE A 137 -25.94 -14.13 7.70
N ALA A 138 -25.63 -12.87 7.94
CA ALA A 138 -25.13 -11.91 6.96
C ALA A 138 -23.70 -11.51 7.37
N GLU A 139 -22.76 -11.54 6.43
CA GLU A 139 -21.34 -11.34 6.70
C GLU A 139 -20.58 -10.84 5.46
N GLN A 140 -19.44 -10.20 5.64
CA GLN A 140 -18.50 -9.90 4.55
C GLN A 140 -17.12 -10.46 4.90
N ASN A 141 -16.27 -10.65 3.90
CA ASN A 141 -14.89 -11.11 4.07
C ASN A 141 -14.78 -12.48 4.77
N TYR A 142 -15.53 -13.44 4.23
CA TYR A 142 -15.48 -14.85 4.61
C TYR A 142 -15.76 -15.72 3.39
N ILE A 143 -16.77 -15.35 2.61
CA ILE A 143 -17.10 -15.96 1.32
C ILE A 143 -17.23 -14.88 0.25
N TYR A 144 -16.70 -15.14 -0.95
CA TYR A 144 -16.51 -14.15 -2.03
C TYR A 144 -17.41 -14.36 -3.26
N HIS A 145 -18.44 -15.19 -3.16
CA HIS A 145 -19.43 -15.37 -4.22
C HIS A 145 -20.69 -14.53 -3.97
N SER A 146 -21.54 -14.38 -5.00
CA SER A 146 -22.85 -13.76 -4.85
C SER A 146 -23.79 -14.62 -4.00
N TRP A 147 -24.46 -14.01 -3.04
CA TRP A 147 -25.46 -14.67 -2.21
C TRP A 147 -26.65 -15.11 -3.06
N SER A 148 -27.25 -16.22 -2.68
CA SER A 148 -28.43 -16.75 -3.35
C SER A 148 -29.74 -16.16 -2.81
N ASP A 149 -29.70 -15.52 -1.64
CA ASP A 149 -30.87 -14.97 -0.94
C ASP A 149 -30.45 -13.75 -0.07
N ASP A 150 -31.32 -13.29 0.82
CA ASP A 150 -31.09 -12.17 1.75
C ASP A 150 -30.20 -12.48 2.97
N TYR A 151 -29.41 -13.56 2.86
CA TYR A 151 -28.41 -14.00 3.83
C TYR A 151 -27.21 -14.64 3.10
N ALA A 152 -26.05 -14.65 3.76
CA ALA A 152 -24.83 -15.24 3.24
C ALA A 152 -24.85 -16.77 3.35
N ARG A 153 -25.16 -17.27 4.56
CA ARG A 153 -25.14 -18.70 4.90
C ARG A 153 -26.15 -19.07 5.97
N GLU A 154 -26.48 -20.36 6.02
CA GLU A 154 -27.20 -21.00 7.11
C GLU A 154 -26.21 -21.80 7.95
N ILE A 155 -26.28 -21.66 9.28
CA ILE A 155 -25.44 -22.40 10.24
C ILE A 155 -26.34 -23.21 11.17
N PRO A 156 -26.11 -24.52 11.34
CA PRO A 156 -26.87 -25.36 12.27
C PRO A 156 -26.93 -24.81 13.70
N LEU A 157 -28.13 -24.82 14.27
CA LEU A 157 -28.41 -24.49 15.67
C LEU A 157 -28.90 -25.74 16.39
N VAL A 158 -28.02 -26.34 17.19
CA VAL A 158 -28.27 -27.61 17.88
C VAL A 158 -28.59 -27.35 19.34
N ILE A 159 -29.66 -27.97 19.83
CA ILE A 159 -30.03 -27.93 21.25
C ILE A 159 -29.53 -29.21 21.92
N LYS A 160 -28.69 -29.05 22.95
CA LYS A 160 -28.19 -30.15 23.77
C LYS A 160 -28.21 -29.74 25.23
N ASP A 161 -28.81 -30.58 26.08
CA ASP A 161 -28.89 -30.35 27.54
C ASP A 161 -29.43 -28.95 27.89
N ASP A 162 -30.51 -28.53 27.21
CA ASP A 162 -31.15 -27.20 27.29
C ASP A 162 -30.24 -26.00 26.93
N CYS A 163 -29.10 -26.26 26.30
CA CYS A 163 -28.18 -25.25 25.79
C CYS A 163 -28.16 -25.20 24.25
N TYR A 164 -27.94 -24.00 23.71
CA TYR A 164 -27.91 -23.72 22.28
C TYR A 164 -26.48 -23.67 21.76
N TYR A 165 -26.19 -24.50 20.76
CA TYR A 165 -24.89 -24.60 20.10
C TYR A 165 -25.01 -24.21 18.63
N ILE A 166 -24.25 -23.21 18.21
CA ILE A 166 -24.06 -22.87 16.80
C ILE A 166 -22.85 -23.67 16.30
N GLN A 167 -23.04 -24.47 15.25
CA GLN A 167 -22.02 -25.37 14.71
C GLN A 167 -21.63 -24.96 13.28
N ASP A 168 -20.48 -24.30 13.14
CA ASP A 168 -19.88 -23.95 11.84
C ASP A 168 -18.59 -24.76 11.59
N GLU A 169 -18.01 -24.62 10.41
CA GLU A 169 -16.70 -25.20 10.06
C GLU A 169 -15.58 -24.65 10.96
N ASP A 170 -15.67 -23.36 11.31
CA ASP A 170 -14.80 -22.69 12.26
C ASP A 170 -15.38 -22.67 13.69
N ASN A 171 -14.47 -22.58 14.67
CA ASN A 171 -14.87 -22.44 16.07
C ASN A 171 -15.61 -21.12 16.31
N ILE A 172 -16.59 -21.13 17.22
CA ILE A 172 -17.39 -19.94 17.57
C ILE A 172 -17.18 -19.62 19.06
N CYS A 173 -16.84 -18.36 19.37
CA CYS A 173 -16.81 -17.88 20.75
C CYS A 173 -18.22 -17.87 21.36
N GLY A 174 -19.16 -17.27 20.63
CA GLY A 174 -20.54 -17.08 21.04
C GLY A 174 -21.15 -15.89 20.30
N TRP A 175 -22.24 -15.34 20.85
CA TRP A 175 -22.90 -14.17 20.29
C TRP A 175 -23.12 -13.06 21.32
N ILE A 176 -23.21 -11.84 20.82
CA ILE A 176 -23.37 -10.61 21.58
C ILE A 176 -24.71 -9.98 21.23
N GLU A 177 -25.47 -9.58 22.25
CA GLU A 177 -26.73 -8.86 22.10
C GLU A 177 -26.65 -7.48 22.75
N VAL A 178 -27.28 -6.48 22.11
CA VAL A 178 -27.41 -5.14 22.69
C VAL A 178 -28.54 -5.13 23.70
N ASP A 179 -28.26 -4.71 24.93
CA ASP A 179 -29.27 -4.53 25.97
C ASP A 179 -29.96 -3.18 25.81
N ASP A 180 -30.88 -3.11 24.85
CA ASP A 180 -31.57 -1.89 24.47
C ASP A 180 -33.00 -1.76 25.01
N ASN A 181 -33.56 -2.79 25.65
CA ASN A 181 -34.96 -2.84 26.10
C ASN A 181 -35.98 -2.38 25.02
N ASN A 182 -35.68 -2.59 23.73
CA ASN A 182 -36.43 -2.10 22.56
C ASN A 182 -36.44 -0.56 22.37
N GLU A 183 -35.54 0.17 23.01
CA GLU A 183 -35.40 1.62 22.83
C GLU A 183 -34.79 2.00 21.47
N LEU A 184 -34.01 1.11 20.86
CA LEU A 184 -33.32 1.37 19.60
C LEU A 184 -34.21 1.04 18.39
N GLN A 185 -34.12 1.89 17.37
CA GLN A 185 -34.87 1.78 16.11
C GLN A 185 -33.92 1.83 14.91
N PRO A 186 -34.33 1.31 13.73
CA PRO A 186 -33.59 1.49 12.49
C PRO A 186 -33.31 2.97 12.19
N LEU A 187 -32.19 3.22 11.53
CA LEU A 187 -31.77 4.59 11.22
C LEU A 187 -32.81 5.28 10.32
N ASP A 188 -33.30 6.43 10.79
CA ASP A 188 -34.11 7.35 10.01
C ASP A 188 -33.19 8.31 9.25
N GLU A 189 -32.87 7.97 8.00
CA GLU A 189 -31.95 8.74 7.14
C GLU A 189 -32.40 10.20 6.93
N THR A 190 -33.67 10.54 7.17
CA THR A 190 -34.15 11.93 7.08
C THR A 190 -33.68 12.83 8.21
N LYS A 191 -33.17 12.25 9.31
CA LYS A 191 -32.67 12.98 10.49
C LYS A 191 -31.15 13.14 10.51
N LEU A 192 -30.48 12.71 9.45
CA LEU A 192 -29.04 12.57 9.37
C LEU A 192 -28.27 13.89 9.42
N ASP A 193 -28.83 14.97 8.88
CA ASP A 193 -28.23 16.30 8.91
C ASP A 193 -27.99 16.84 10.34
N LEU A 194 -28.77 16.35 11.31
CA LEU A 194 -28.63 16.69 12.73
C LEU A 194 -27.46 15.92 13.39
N ILE A 195 -27.13 14.73 12.87
CA ILE A 195 -26.11 13.80 13.37
C ILE A 195 -24.71 14.18 12.82
N LEU A 196 -24.67 14.67 11.58
CA LEU A 196 -23.45 14.94 10.81
C LEU A 196 -22.57 16.07 11.36
N LYS A 197 -23.13 17.04 12.10
CA LYS A 197 -22.36 18.21 12.59
C LYS A 197 -21.26 17.86 13.59
N GLU A 198 -21.42 16.80 14.38
CA GLU A 198 -20.41 16.37 15.36
C GLU A 198 -19.36 15.43 14.74
N TYR A 199 -19.74 14.59 13.79
CA TYR A 199 -18.84 13.61 13.16
C TYR A 199 -18.00 14.18 12.00
N GLN A 200 -18.46 15.24 11.30
CA GLN A 200 -17.67 15.90 10.25
C GLN A 200 -16.52 16.77 10.79
N ALA A 201 -16.59 17.19 12.06
CA ALA A 201 -15.62 18.09 12.67
C ALA A 201 -14.36 17.39 13.21
N ALA A 202 -14.37 16.07 13.31
CA ALA A 202 -13.29 15.30 13.93
C ALA A 202 -12.79 14.19 13.01
N LYS A 203 -12.00 14.55 11.99
CA LYS A 203 -10.97 13.63 11.47
C LYS A 203 -9.72 13.82 12.33
N PRO A 204 -9.45 13.00 13.35
CA PRO A 204 -8.12 12.96 13.93
C PRO A 204 -7.18 12.41 12.86
N PHE A 205 -6.29 13.24 12.32
CA PHE A 205 -5.26 12.85 11.35
C PHE A 205 -4.14 11.99 11.96
N GLY A 206 -4.46 11.31 13.06
CA GLY A 206 -3.51 10.58 13.88
C GLY A 206 -2.36 11.45 14.37
N THR A 207 -1.29 10.80 14.82
CA THR A 207 -0.12 11.46 15.40
C THR A 207 1.15 10.83 14.88
N LEU A 208 2.14 11.68 14.57
CA LEU A 208 3.51 11.29 14.26
C LEU A 208 4.41 11.85 15.37
N LYS A 209 5.19 10.97 16.01
CA LYS A 209 6.16 11.35 17.03
C LYS A 209 7.51 10.75 16.72
N ARG A 210 8.55 11.57 16.70
CA ARG A 210 9.93 11.10 16.76
C ARG A 210 10.30 10.84 18.22
N LEU A 211 10.91 9.70 18.47
CA LEU A 211 11.33 9.22 19.78
C LEU A 211 12.75 8.71 19.66
N SER A 212 13.47 8.65 20.78
CA SER A 212 14.82 8.09 20.82
C SER A 212 15.00 7.20 22.04
N LYS A 213 15.65 6.04 21.86
CA LYS A 213 16.26 5.33 22.99
C LYS A 213 17.65 5.88 23.25
N THR A 214 18.00 6.06 24.52
CA THR A 214 19.29 6.62 24.97
C THR A 214 20.18 5.60 25.66
N ASP A 215 19.69 4.37 25.84
CA ASP A 215 20.44 3.31 26.48
C ASP A 215 21.56 2.80 25.55
N LYS A 216 22.80 3.12 25.93
CA LYS A 216 24.01 2.76 25.18
C LYS A 216 24.25 1.26 25.08
N ALA A 217 23.60 0.45 25.92
CA ALA A 217 23.69 -1.01 25.83
C ALA A 217 23.18 -1.57 24.49
N PHE A 218 22.36 -0.80 23.76
CA PHE A 218 21.84 -1.19 22.45
C PHE A 218 22.65 -0.60 21.27
N HIS A 219 23.79 0.07 21.49
CA HIS A 219 24.56 0.67 20.39
C HIS A 219 25.25 -0.39 19.51
N SER A 220 25.71 -1.48 20.12
CA SER A 220 26.20 -2.66 19.40
C SER A 220 25.52 -3.89 19.99
N TYR A 221 24.80 -4.63 19.14
CA TYR A 221 24.24 -5.93 19.49
C TYR A 221 24.82 -6.94 18.52
N GLU A 222 25.56 -7.93 19.01
CA GLU A 222 26.10 -8.97 18.13
C GLU A 222 24.95 -9.76 17.49
N HIS A 223 25.08 -10.03 16.19
CA HIS A 223 24.20 -10.94 15.43
C HIS A 223 22.70 -10.58 15.43
N TRP A 224 22.35 -9.28 15.38
CA TRP A 224 20.94 -8.87 15.17
C TRP A 224 20.45 -9.03 13.72
N LEU A 225 21.38 -9.24 12.79
CA LEU A 225 21.14 -9.61 11.40
C LEU A 225 21.75 -11.00 11.13
N ASP A 226 21.17 -11.74 10.18
CA ASP A 226 21.63 -13.06 9.77
C ASP A 226 22.75 -12.95 8.73
N GLU A 227 23.98 -13.24 9.15
CA GLU A 227 25.17 -13.22 8.27
C GLU A 227 25.14 -14.29 7.17
N ASN A 228 24.25 -15.28 7.25
CA ASN A 228 24.05 -16.27 6.18
C ASN A 228 23.07 -15.78 5.12
N ASN A 229 22.27 -14.75 5.40
CA ASN A 229 21.40 -14.12 4.43
C ASN A 229 22.24 -13.15 3.57
N PRO A 230 22.34 -13.33 2.24
CA PRO A 230 23.17 -12.47 1.40
C PRO A 230 22.81 -10.98 1.44
N ALA A 231 21.52 -10.64 1.51
CA ALA A 231 21.06 -9.25 1.55
C ALA A 231 21.44 -8.59 2.89
N GLU A 232 21.22 -9.29 4.00
CA GLU A 232 21.58 -8.78 5.34
C GLU A 232 23.10 -8.67 5.53
N LYS A 233 23.85 -9.66 5.05
CA LYS A 233 25.32 -9.61 5.04
C LYS A 233 25.83 -8.43 4.22
N TYR A 234 25.23 -8.18 3.05
CA TYR A 234 25.61 -7.04 2.21
C TYR A 234 25.25 -5.72 2.89
N PHE A 235 24.07 -5.60 3.50
CA PHE A 235 23.69 -4.44 4.31
C PHE A 235 24.69 -4.15 5.44
N MET A 236 25.11 -5.17 6.19
CA MET A 236 26.14 -5.03 7.22
C MET A 236 27.49 -4.57 6.66
N SER A 237 27.83 -4.96 5.42
CA SER A 237 29.06 -4.51 4.77
C SER A 237 29.03 -3.03 4.38
N LEU A 238 27.84 -2.48 4.09
CA LEU A 238 27.63 -1.08 3.74
C LEU A 238 27.57 -0.18 4.98
N TYR A 239 26.77 -0.57 5.98
CA TYR A 239 26.42 0.29 7.12
C TYR A 239 27.09 -0.12 8.44
N GLY A 240 27.77 -1.26 8.46
CA GLY A 240 28.37 -1.83 9.66
C GLY A 240 27.37 -2.61 10.54
N PRO A 241 27.85 -3.24 11.63
CA PRO A 241 27.03 -4.07 12.50
C PRO A 241 26.27 -3.28 13.59
N ASN A 242 26.56 -1.99 13.73
CA ASN A 242 26.02 -1.18 14.83
C ASN A 242 24.54 -0.86 14.60
N LEU A 243 23.74 -0.89 15.66
CA LEU A 243 22.33 -0.48 15.63
C LEU A 243 22.17 1.04 15.61
N ILE A 244 23.21 1.76 16.03
CA ILE A 244 23.25 3.22 16.04
C ILE A 244 23.75 3.76 14.70
N ARG A 245 23.06 4.79 14.20
CA ARG A 245 23.48 5.54 13.01
C ARG A 245 24.67 6.44 13.34
N ALA A 246 25.53 6.65 12.36
CA ALA A 246 26.76 7.43 12.53
C ALA A 246 26.53 8.92 12.86
N ASP A 247 25.34 9.48 12.58
CA ASP A 247 25.04 10.91 12.73
C ASP A 247 24.38 11.28 14.08
N THR A 248 24.23 10.33 15.01
CA THR A 248 23.56 10.54 16.30
C THR A 248 24.17 9.71 17.42
N ASP A 249 24.04 10.19 18.67
CA ASP A 249 24.40 9.46 19.90
C ASP A 249 23.21 8.72 20.53
N THR A 250 22.07 8.68 19.83
CA THR A 250 20.83 8.02 20.28
C THR A 250 20.32 7.05 19.21
N LEU A 251 19.30 6.27 19.55
CA LEU A 251 18.61 5.35 18.64
C LEU A 251 17.23 5.94 18.26
N PRO A 252 17.15 6.84 17.26
CA PRO A 252 15.90 7.47 16.87
C PRO A 252 14.98 6.49 16.13
N TYR A 253 13.68 6.63 16.38
CA TYR A 253 12.62 5.95 15.66
C TYR A 253 11.36 6.82 15.67
N TYR A 254 10.43 6.54 14.77
CA TYR A 254 9.13 7.18 14.78
C TYR A 254 8.07 6.24 15.32
N LYS A 255 7.08 6.84 15.97
CA LYS A 255 5.83 6.19 16.37
C LYS A 255 4.68 6.92 15.71
N VAL A 256 3.91 6.19 14.93
CA VAL A 256 2.60 6.64 14.45
C VAL A 256 1.49 5.94 15.21
N ASP A 257 0.36 6.61 15.39
CA ASP A 257 -0.84 5.89 15.82
C ASP A 257 -1.53 5.18 14.65
N GLN A 258 -2.41 4.25 15.00
CA GLN A 258 -3.22 3.50 14.06
C GLN A 258 -3.99 4.42 13.09
N ALA A 259 -4.55 5.55 13.55
CA ALA A 259 -5.33 6.44 12.69
C ALA A 259 -4.50 7.04 11.53
N LEU A 260 -3.27 7.48 11.80
CA LEU A 260 -2.37 7.98 10.77
C LEU A 260 -1.90 6.86 9.84
N ALA A 261 -1.53 5.69 10.36
CA ALA A 261 -1.10 4.55 9.53
C ALA A 261 -2.17 4.12 8.52
N LEU A 262 -3.44 4.09 8.95
CA LEU A 262 -4.58 3.76 8.10
C LEU A 262 -4.91 4.88 7.09
N SER A 263 -4.73 6.14 7.50
CA SER A 263 -4.88 7.29 6.60
C SER A 263 -3.81 7.28 5.51
N ILE A 264 -2.56 6.90 5.83
CA ILE A 264 -1.49 6.70 4.84
C ILE A 264 -1.89 5.59 3.87
N GLY A 265 -2.37 4.44 4.37
CA GLY A 265 -2.79 3.31 3.54
C GLY A 265 -3.91 3.68 2.55
N SER A 266 -5.03 4.19 3.06
CA SER A 266 -6.18 4.63 2.23
C SER A 266 -5.78 5.68 1.20
N THR A 267 -5.05 6.72 1.62
CA THR A 267 -4.55 7.78 0.73
C THR A 267 -3.67 7.19 -0.38
N SER A 268 -2.81 6.22 -0.05
CA SER A 268 -1.89 5.63 -1.03
C SER A 268 -2.64 4.81 -2.10
N ASN A 269 -3.71 4.11 -1.73
CA ASN A 269 -4.52 3.35 -2.69
C ASN A 269 -5.37 4.27 -3.58
N GLU A 270 -5.99 5.30 -3.01
CA GLU A 270 -6.71 6.31 -3.79
C GLU A 270 -5.77 7.01 -4.78
N LEU A 271 -4.60 7.45 -4.31
CA LEU A 271 -3.58 8.06 -5.17
C LEU A 271 -3.11 7.08 -6.25
N HIS A 272 -2.90 5.80 -5.95
CA HIS A 272 -2.52 4.82 -6.97
C HIS A 272 -3.52 4.80 -8.12
N GLN A 273 -4.81 4.70 -7.82
CA GLN A 273 -5.86 4.72 -8.83
C GLN A 273 -5.90 6.05 -9.60
N MET A 274 -5.79 7.20 -8.92
CA MET A 274 -5.74 8.51 -9.58
C MET A 274 -4.56 8.61 -10.56
N PHE A 275 -3.40 8.05 -10.21
CA PHE A 275 -2.23 8.02 -11.11
C PHE A 275 -2.45 7.09 -12.30
N LEU A 276 -3.19 5.98 -12.15
CA LEU A 276 -3.58 5.11 -13.27
C LEU A 276 -4.56 5.81 -14.20
N ASP A 277 -5.57 6.50 -13.66
CA ASP A 277 -6.54 7.26 -14.44
C ASP A 277 -5.87 8.41 -15.21
N ALA A 278 -4.95 9.13 -14.55
CA ALA A 278 -4.14 10.16 -15.20
C ALA A 278 -3.21 9.58 -16.27
N THR A 279 -2.64 8.40 -16.03
CA THR A 279 -1.83 7.69 -17.05
C THR A 279 -2.67 7.36 -18.27
N ASN A 280 -3.89 6.84 -18.09
CA ASN A 280 -4.80 6.56 -19.21
C ASN A 280 -5.10 7.84 -20.00
N TYR A 281 -5.45 8.93 -19.31
CA TYR A 281 -5.72 10.22 -19.93
C TYR A 281 -4.52 10.74 -20.73
N VAL A 282 -3.30 10.66 -20.20
CA VAL A 282 -2.07 11.07 -20.90
C VAL A 282 -1.88 10.24 -22.18
N LEU A 283 -2.09 8.92 -22.12
CA LEU A 283 -1.88 8.04 -23.26
C LEU A 283 -2.94 8.20 -24.36
N GLU A 284 -4.12 8.72 -24.03
CA GLU A 284 -5.18 9.06 -24.98
C GLU A 284 -4.99 10.45 -25.63
N ASN A 285 -4.10 11.30 -25.10
CA ASN A 285 -3.93 12.70 -25.52
C ASN A 285 -2.47 13.04 -25.86
N ASP A 286 -2.12 13.00 -27.15
CA ASP A 286 -0.74 13.29 -27.63
C ASP A 286 -0.23 14.68 -27.21
N ASP A 287 -1.09 15.70 -27.19
CA ASP A 287 -0.69 17.05 -26.77
C ASP A 287 -0.30 17.11 -25.29
N VAL A 288 -0.93 16.30 -24.45
CA VAL A 288 -0.55 16.15 -23.03
C VAL A 288 0.74 15.33 -22.93
N LEU A 289 0.85 14.23 -23.68
CA LEU A 289 2.02 13.35 -23.69
C LEU A 289 3.32 14.07 -24.09
N LYS A 290 3.26 15.09 -24.96
CA LYS A 290 4.42 15.94 -25.30
C LYS A 290 5.09 16.58 -24.09
N HIS A 291 4.34 16.91 -23.03
CA HIS A 291 4.90 17.49 -21.81
C HIS A 291 5.83 16.53 -21.05
N PHE A 292 5.69 15.22 -21.27
CA PHE A 292 6.53 14.19 -20.64
C PHE A 292 7.92 14.08 -21.29
N CYS A 293 8.10 14.69 -22.47
CA CYS A 293 9.37 14.72 -23.20
C CYS A 293 9.96 13.33 -23.51
N ILE A 294 9.09 12.33 -23.65
CA ILE A 294 9.47 10.98 -24.08
C ILE A 294 9.57 10.97 -25.62
N PRO A 295 10.61 10.36 -26.21
CA PRO A 295 10.74 10.28 -27.66
C PRO A 295 9.51 9.65 -28.33
N GLU A 296 8.99 10.30 -29.37
CA GLU A 296 7.74 9.91 -30.07
C GLU A 296 7.76 8.47 -30.59
N ILE A 297 8.94 7.97 -30.96
CA ILE A 297 9.13 6.59 -31.41
C ILE A 297 8.67 5.54 -30.39
N PHE A 298 8.67 5.86 -29.10
CA PHE A 298 8.26 4.94 -28.04
C PHE A 298 6.77 5.03 -27.68
N TRP A 299 6.04 6.05 -28.15
CA TRP A 299 4.65 6.28 -27.73
C TRP A 299 3.73 5.10 -28.04
N SER A 300 3.88 4.49 -29.22
CA SER A 300 3.11 3.30 -29.60
C SER A 300 3.42 2.10 -28.70
N LYS A 301 4.69 1.88 -28.36
CA LYS A 301 5.13 0.80 -27.47
C LYS A 301 4.66 1.02 -26.03
N ILE A 302 4.66 2.25 -25.55
CA ILE A 302 4.11 2.63 -24.23
C ILE A 302 2.62 2.31 -24.17
N ARG A 303 1.84 2.68 -25.19
CA ARG A 303 0.40 2.36 -25.27
C ARG A 303 0.12 0.86 -25.30
N ARG A 304 0.95 0.10 -26.02
CA ARG A 304 0.89 -1.37 -26.04
C ARG A 304 1.19 -1.94 -24.65
N SER A 305 2.20 -1.43 -23.96
CA SER A 305 2.54 -1.83 -22.59
C SER A 305 1.37 -1.55 -21.64
N TRP A 306 0.75 -0.37 -21.71
CA TRP A 306 -0.44 -0.03 -20.92
C TRP A 306 -1.60 -1.00 -21.17
N SER A 307 -1.88 -1.31 -22.43
CA SER A 307 -3.02 -2.16 -22.79
C SER A 307 -2.85 -3.63 -22.36
N ASN A 308 -1.60 -4.14 -22.40
CA ASN A 308 -1.33 -5.57 -22.23
C ASN A 308 -0.74 -5.93 -20.85
N GLU A 309 -0.06 -4.99 -20.20
CA GLU A 309 0.79 -5.24 -19.03
C GLU A 309 0.39 -4.40 -17.82
N LYS A 310 -0.76 -3.72 -17.84
CA LYS A 310 -1.24 -2.89 -16.72
C LYS A 310 -1.27 -3.62 -15.38
N ASP A 311 -1.59 -4.92 -15.38
CA ASP A 311 -1.71 -5.74 -14.18
C ASP A 311 -0.45 -6.56 -13.89
N ILE A 312 0.64 -6.36 -14.63
CA ILE A 312 1.93 -7.06 -14.47
C ILE A 312 2.94 -6.05 -13.89
N ILE A 313 2.75 -5.74 -12.62
CA ILE A 313 3.53 -4.73 -11.88
C ILE A 313 4.02 -5.32 -10.56
N MET A 314 5.15 -4.84 -10.03
CA MET A 314 5.67 -5.32 -8.75
C MET A 314 5.51 -4.30 -7.63
N THR A 315 6.13 -3.14 -7.78
CA THR A 315 6.28 -2.13 -6.75
C THR A 315 6.05 -0.71 -7.26
N GLY A 316 5.82 0.21 -6.34
CA GLY A 316 6.00 1.65 -6.52
C GLY A 316 6.02 2.31 -5.14
N ARG A 317 6.59 3.52 -5.03
CA ARG A 317 6.68 4.23 -3.74
C ARG A 317 6.22 5.67 -3.87
N PHE A 318 5.16 6.03 -3.14
CA PHE A 318 4.78 7.43 -2.97
C PHE A 318 5.68 8.10 -1.94
N ASP A 319 6.08 9.33 -2.22
CA ASP A 319 6.67 10.21 -1.23
C ASP A 319 5.55 11.13 -0.70
N LEU A 320 5.12 10.88 0.54
CA LEU A 320 4.02 11.59 1.20
C LEU A 320 4.53 12.48 2.33
N ALA A 321 3.98 13.69 2.41
CA ALA A 321 4.27 14.68 3.43
C ALA A 321 3.10 14.81 4.40
N PHE A 322 3.42 14.97 5.69
CA PHE A 322 2.43 15.16 6.75
C PHE A 322 2.77 16.38 7.59
N ASP A 323 1.86 17.36 7.67
CA ASP A 323 2.10 18.58 8.46
C ASP A 323 1.60 18.50 9.91
N GLY A 324 1.12 17.32 10.33
CA GLY A 324 0.37 17.13 11.58
C GLY A 324 -1.15 17.22 11.40
N LYS A 325 -1.63 17.63 10.22
CA LYS A 325 -3.06 17.81 9.92
C LYS A 325 -3.48 17.33 8.53
N GLU A 326 -2.61 17.33 7.53
CA GLU A 326 -2.91 16.96 6.16
C GLU A 326 -1.82 16.05 5.61
N LEU A 327 -2.22 15.06 4.80
CA LEU A 327 -1.32 14.24 4.01
C LEU A 327 -1.31 14.72 2.56
N LYS A 328 -0.14 15.03 2.00
CA LYS A 328 0.02 15.46 0.60
C LYS A 328 1.02 14.58 -0.14
N VAL A 329 0.75 14.27 -1.40
CA VAL A 329 1.72 13.58 -2.28
C VAL A 329 2.68 14.58 -2.93
N PHE A 330 3.98 14.29 -2.83
CA PHE A 330 5.01 15.02 -3.57
C PHE A 330 5.26 14.41 -4.94
N GLU A 331 5.38 13.09 -5.00
CA GLU A 331 5.59 12.33 -6.23
C GLU A 331 5.31 10.83 -6.05
N TYR A 332 5.29 10.11 -7.18
CA TYR A 332 5.18 8.65 -7.23
C TYR A 332 6.40 8.07 -7.94
N ASN A 333 7.28 7.39 -7.20
CA ASN A 333 8.41 6.65 -7.75
C ASN A 333 7.90 5.29 -8.26
N ALA A 334 7.28 5.28 -9.44
CA ALA A 334 6.59 4.11 -9.98
C ALA A 334 7.50 3.15 -10.77
N ASP A 335 8.57 3.67 -11.39
CA ASP A 335 9.48 2.88 -12.26
C ASP A 335 10.54 2.11 -11.45
N SER A 336 11.25 2.82 -10.57
CA SER A 336 12.23 2.24 -9.65
C SER A 336 12.27 3.08 -8.38
N ALA A 337 12.34 2.42 -7.22
CA ALA A 337 12.38 3.06 -5.91
C ALA A 337 13.38 2.35 -5.00
N SER A 338 14.17 3.13 -4.24
CA SER A 338 15.10 2.63 -3.22
C SER A 338 14.42 2.45 -1.85
N ALA A 339 15.16 1.99 -0.84
CA ALA A 339 14.73 1.78 0.54
C ALA A 339 13.76 0.61 0.77
N LEU A 340 13.58 -0.30 -0.19
CA LEU A 340 12.62 -1.40 -0.08
C LEU A 340 13.01 -2.38 1.02
N PHE A 341 14.28 -2.80 1.04
CA PHE A 341 14.78 -3.80 1.98
C PHE A 341 14.81 -3.27 3.42
N GLU A 342 15.20 -2.01 3.57
CA GLU A 342 15.29 -1.32 4.85
C GLU A 342 13.91 -1.24 5.52
N ILE A 343 12.88 -0.98 4.72
CA ILE A 343 11.50 -0.86 5.17
C ILE A 343 10.85 -2.24 5.34
N ALA A 344 11.12 -3.20 4.47
CA ALA A 344 10.49 -4.51 4.52
C ALA A 344 11.06 -5.43 5.61
N VAL A 345 12.36 -5.31 5.93
CA VAL A 345 13.08 -6.27 6.78
C VAL A 345 13.86 -5.58 7.89
N ILE A 346 14.73 -4.62 7.56
CA ILE A 346 15.70 -4.09 8.52
C ILE A 346 15.03 -3.39 9.70
N GLN A 347 13.99 -2.56 9.45
CA GLN A 347 13.33 -1.85 10.55
C GLN A 347 12.70 -2.79 11.59
N GLU A 348 12.20 -3.95 11.17
CA GLU A 348 11.61 -4.95 12.08
C GLU A 348 12.69 -5.61 12.93
N LYS A 349 13.76 -6.11 12.30
CA LYS A 349 14.89 -6.71 13.02
C LYS A 349 15.56 -5.72 13.96
N TRP A 350 15.72 -4.47 13.53
CA TRP A 350 16.24 -3.39 14.37
C TRP A 350 15.34 -3.16 15.58
N GLY A 351 14.02 -3.08 15.37
CA GLY A 351 13.03 -2.91 16.43
C GLY A 351 13.06 -4.01 17.50
N GLN A 352 13.22 -5.26 17.05
CA GLN A 352 13.38 -6.42 17.92
C GLN A 352 14.69 -6.33 18.72
N ALA A 353 15.80 -6.00 18.06
CA ALA A 353 17.12 -5.90 18.69
C ALA A 353 17.19 -4.82 19.77
N VAL A 354 16.60 -3.65 19.50
CA VAL A 354 16.52 -2.56 20.49
C VAL A 354 15.36 -2.74 21.48
N LYS A 355 14.56 -3.80 21.36
CA LYS A 355 13.41 -4.11 22.23
C LYS A 355 12.40 -2.95 22.30
N LEU A 356 11.82 -2.57 21.15
CA LEU A 356 10.70 -1.63 21.14
C LEU A 356 9.46 -2.26 21.78
N GLU A 357 8.70 -1.46 22.54
CA GLU A 357 7.48 -1.91 23.23
C GLU A 357 6.34 -2.26 22.27
N HIS A 358 6.37 -1.72 21.05
CA HIS A 358 5.38 -1.97 20.01
C HIS A 358 6.02 -2.83 18.90
N PRO A 359 5.62 -4.10 18.73
CA PRO A 359 6.31 -5.02 17.83
C PRO A 359 5.98 -4.78 16.34
N HIS A 360 4.90 -4.06 16.04
CA HIS A 360 4.44 -3.89 14.66
C HIS A 360 5.12 -2.72 13.97
N MET A 361 6.08 -3.02 13.09
CA MET A 361 6.68 -2.05 12.20
C MET A 361 5.81 -1.74 10.99
N SER A 362 6.04 -0.58 10.42
CA SER A 362 5.23 0.00 9.34
C SER A 362 5.34 -0.71 7.99
N GLY A 363 6.35 -1.55 7.78
CA GLY A 363 6.55 -2.35 6.55
C GLY A 363 5.95 -3.76 6.55
N PHE A 364 5.09 -4.07 7.53
CA PHE A 364 4.68 -5.46 7.89
C PHE A 364 4.07 -6.33 6.77
N GLN A 365 3.55 -5.78 5.66
CA GLN A 365 2.97 -6.60 4.58
C GLN A 365 3.87 -6.74 3.35
N ILE A 366 4.94 -5.96 3.23
CA ILE A 366 5.72 -5.86 2.00
C ILE A 366 6.24 -7.22 1.54
N ASN A 367 6.93 -7.95 2.43
CA ASN A 367 7.54 -9.23 2.08
C ASN A 367 6.48 -10.27 1.66
N ARG A 368 5.37 -10.36 2.42
CA ARG A 368 4.27 -11.29 2.12
C ARG A 368 3.63 -11.01 0.76
N LEU A 369 3.36 -9.73 0.46
CA LEU A 369 2.71 -9.32 -0.77
C LEU A 369 3.63 -9.47 -1.99
N LEU A 370 4.94 -9.24 -1.83
CA LEU A 370 5.92 -9.50 -2.90
C LEU A 370 5.94 -10.99 -3.28
N ILE A 371 6.00 -11.89 -2.29
CA ILE A 371 5.97 -13.36 -2.52
C ILE A 371 4.69 -13.77 -3.24
N LYS A 372 3.53 -13.27 -2.78
CA LYS A 372 2.22 -13.56 -3.40
C LYS A 372 2.20 -13.09 -4.86
N ASN A 373 2.62 -11.86 -5.12
CA ASN A 373 2.60 -11.28 -6.45
C ASN A 373 3.54 -12.00 -7.42
N TRP A 374 4.75 -12.37 -6.98
CA TRP A 374 5.66 -13.16 -7.83
C TRP A 374 5.07 -14.51 -8.23
N LYS A 375 4.46 -15.24 -7.30
CA LYS A 375 3.78 -16.51 -7.61
C LYS A 375 2.67 -16.31 -8.64
N GLN A 376 1.88 -15.24 -8.50
CA GLN A 376 0.81 -14.90 -9.45
C GLN A 376 1.35 -14.56 -10.84
N ILE A 377 2.38 -13.71 -10.92
CA ILE A 377 3.00 -13.32 -12.20
C ILE A 377 3.62 -14.53 -12.91
N CYS A 378 4.43 -15.34 -12.20
CA CYS A 378 5.06 -16.51 -12.80
C CYS A 378 4.05 -17.55 -13.26
N THR A 379 2.95 -17.74 -12.51
CA THR A 379 1.85 -18.63 -12.91
C THR A 379 1.14 -18.09 -14.16
N LYS A 380 0.79 -16.80 -14.16
CA LYS A 380 0.08 -16.15 -15.27
C LYS A 380 0.88 -16.17 -16.57
N LEU A 381 2.18 -15.92 -16.49
CA LEU A 381 3.09 -15.84 -17.64
C LEU A 381 3.80 -17.16 -17.95
N ASN A 382 3.57 -18.22 -17.16
CA ASN A 382 4.26 -19.51 -17.27
C ASN A 382 5.81 -19.38 -17.28
N ILE A 383 6.33 -18.53 -16.39
CA ILE A 383 7.76 -18.23 -16.29
C ILE A 383 8.43 -19.17 -15.29
N LYS A 384 9.59 -19.73 -15.68
CA LYS A 384 10.36 -20.67 -14.85
C LYS A 384 11.52 -20.01 -14.11
N ARG A 385 12.14 -18.99 -14.72
CA ARG A 385 13.28 -18.26 -14.18
C ARG A 385 13.08 -16.76 -14.39
N ILE A 386 13.46 -15.98 -13.39
CA ILE A 386 13.47 -14.52 -13.46
C ILE A 386 14.92 -14.03 -13.53
N HIS A 387 15.19 -13.11 -14.44
CA HIS A 387 16.47 -12.41 -14.52
C HIS A 387 16.36 -11.06 -13.81
N LEU A 388 17.20 -10.82 -12.80
CA LEU A 388 17.26 -9.52 -12.10
C LEU A 388 18.35 -8.68 -12.77
N LEU A 389 17.96 -7.69 -13.58
CA LEU A 389 18.87 -6.83 -14.33
C LEU A 389 19.08 -5.51 -13.61
N ILE A 390 20.29 -5.28 -13.12
CA ILE A 390 20.61 -4.09 -12.31
C ILE A 390 21.84 -3.34 -12.82
N ASP A 391 22.01 -2.08 -12.41
CA ASP A 391 23.28 -1.36 -12.57
C ASP A 391 24.29 -1.84 -11.50
N ASN A 392 25.56 -1.48 -11.66
CA ASN A 392 26.60 -1.74 -10.67
C ASN A 392 26.61 -0.65 -9.59
N ASP A 393 25.50 -0.57 -8.85
CA ASP A 393 25.26 0.38 -7.76
C ASP A 393 24.95 -0.35 -6.44
N GLN A 394 25.39 0.21 -5.31
CA GLN A 394 25.29 -0.45 -4.00
C GLN A 394 23.82 -0.63 -3.55
N ASP A 395 22.96 0.36 -3.75
CA ASP A 395 21.55 0.28 -3.34
C ASP A 395 20.79 -0.70 -4.26
N GLU A 396 21.14 -0.73 -5.54
CA GLU A 396 20.56 -1.67 -6.51
C GLU A 396 20.98 -3.11 -6.24
N ILE A 397 22.25 -3.35 -5.92
CA ILE A 397 22.75 -4.66 -5.49
C ILE A 397 22.01 -5.11 -4.23
N LEU A 398 21.90 -4.26 -3.21
CA LEU A 398 21.19 -4.57 -1.97
C LEU A 398 19.72 -4.95 -2.25
N THR A 399 19.02 -4.13 -3.04
CA THR A 399 17.61 -4.37 -3.39
C THR A 399 17.45 -5.67 -4.19
N SER A 400 18.39 -5.98 -5.09
CA SER A 400 18.36 -7.21 -5.88
C SER A 400 18.59 -8.47 -5.04
N LEU A 401 19.51 -8.43 -4.07
CA LEU A 401 19.75 -9.54 -3.15
C LEU A 401 18.51 -9.81 -2.28
N TYR A 402 17.84 -8.75 -1.82
CA TYR A 402 16.55 -8.88 -1.15
C TYR A 402 15.50 -9.51 -2.07
N MET A 403 15.42 -9.06 -3.33
CA MET A 403 14.49 -9.63 -4.31
C MET A 403 14.77 -11.12 -4.60
N GLN A 404 16.04 -11.54 -4.65
CA GLN A 404 16.39 -12.97 -4.75
C GLN A 404 15.90 -13.77 -3.55
N GLU A 405 16.00 -13.21 -2.34
CA GLU A 405 15.50 -13.86 -1.12
C GLU A 405 13.96 -14.00 -1.15
N VAL A 406 13.24 -12.97 -1.59
CA VAL A 406 11.79 -13.04 -1.84
C VAL A 406 11.45 -14.15 -2.85
N LEU A 407 12.18 -14.22 -3.96
CA LEU A 407 11.95 -15.23 -5.00
C LEU A 407 12.26 -16.65 -4.49
N LYS A 408 13.30 -16.80 -3.69
CA LYS A 408 13.64 -18.06 -3.03
C LYS A 408 12.52 -18.50 -2.07
N GLN A 409 11.97 -17.58 -1.26
CA GLN A 409 10.81 -17.86 -0.40
C GLN A 409 9.55 -18.20 -1.22
N ALA A 410 9.44 -17.66 -2.44
CA ALA A 410 8.40 -18.01 -3.39
C ALA A 410 8.64 -19.34 -4.11
N ASN A 411 9.79 -19.99 -3.92
CA ASN A 411 10.26 -21.16 -4.66
C ASN A 411 10.36 -20.92 -6.18
N ILE A 412 10.87 -19.75 -6.56
CA ILE A 412 11.05 -19.31 -7.95
C ILE A 412 12.55 -19.16 -8.23
N ASP A 413 13.01 -19.75 -9.33
CA ASP A 413 14.40 -19.66 -9.76
C ASP A 413 14.74 -18.25 -10.25
N SER A 414 15.93 -17.76 -9.91
CA SER A 414 16.35 -16.42 -10.30
C SER A 414 17.85 -16.32 -10.60
N LYS A 415 18.21 -15.42 -11.51
CA LYS A 415 19.60 -15.09 -11.88
C LYS A 415 19.81 -13.60 -11.72
N LEU A 416 20.75 -13.20 -10.88
CA LEU A 416 21.21 -11.81 -10.80
C LEU A 416 22.16 -11.51 -11.97
N CYS A 417 21.86 -10.45 -12.72
CA CYS A 417 22.65 -9.95 -13.84
C CYS A 417 23.04 -8.50 -13.54
N ILE A 418 24.31 -8.29 -13.18
CA ILE A 418 24.87 -6.95 -12.98
C ILE A 418 25.32 -6.42 -14.35
N LEU A 419 24.88 -5.21 -14.70
CA LEU A 419 24.97 -4.67 -16.06
C LEU A 419 24.33 -5.65 -17.05
N TYR A 420 25.05 -6.03 -18.11
CA TYR A 420 24.59 -7.00 -19.12
C TYR A 420 25.69 -8.01 -19.46
N ASP A 421 26.66 -8.18 -18.56
CA ASP A 421 27.82 -9.06 -18.73
C ASP A 421 27.45 -10.55 -18.74
N ASP A 422 26.31 -10.91 -18.14
CA ASP A 422 25.78 -12.27 -18.12
C ASP A 422 24.86 -12.59 -19.30
N LEU A 423 24.60 -11.63 -20.18
CA LEU A 423 23.63 -11.77 -21.28
C LEU A 423 24.31 -11.75 -22.65
N TYR A 424 23.85 -12.61 -23.55
CA TYR A 424 24.45 -12.77 -24.88
C TYR A 424 23.39 -13.05 -25.94
N TRP A 425 23.65 -12.63 -27.18
CA TRP A 425 22.88 -13.05 -28.33
C TRP A 425 23.19 -14.51 -28.71
N LYS A 426 22.15 -15.31 -28.91
CA LYS A 426 22.22 -16.67 -29.46
C LYS A 426 20.99 -16.96 -30.30
N ASP A 427 21.19 -17.21 -31.59
CA ASP A 427 20.14 -17.53 -32.54
C ASP A 427 19.01 -16.48 -32.54
N SER A 428 19.40 -15.20 -32.55
CA SER A 428 18.52 -14.02 -32.47
C SER A 428 17.71 -13.87 -31.17
N LYS A 429 18.00 -14.67 -30.14
CA LYS A 429 17.44 -14.57 -28.79
C LYS A 429 18.51 -14.12 -27.80
N ILE A 430 18.07 -13.60 -26.65
CA ILE A 430 18.98 -13.28 -25.54
C ILE A 430 18.98 -14.47 -24.57
N VAL A 431 20.17 -14.94 -24.22
CA VAL A 431 20.39 -16.03 -23.26
C VAL A 431 21.32 -15.58 -22.14
N ASP A 432 21.17 -16.19 -20.96
CA ASP A 432 22.10 -16.02 -19.85
C ASP A 432 23.37 -16.86 -19.99
N SER A 433 24.33 -16.65 -19.09
CA SER A 433 25.61 -17.38 -19.02
C SER A 433 25.46 -18.89 -18.78
N ASP A 434 24.30 -19.36 -18.30
CA ASP A 434 23.97 -20.78 -18.14
C ASP A 434 23.28 -21.37 -19.40
N GLY A 435 23.02 -20.55 -20.41
CA GLY A 435 22.38 -20.92 -21.67
C GLY A 435 20.85 -20.92 -21.64
N ASN A 436 20.21 -20.35 -20.60
CA ASN A 436 18.76 -20.24 -20.51
C ASN A 436 18.29 -18.99 -21.27
N GLN A 437 17.18 -19.10 -21.99
CA GLN A 437 16.55 -17.96 -22.64
C GLN A 437 16.03 -16.97 -21.58
N VAL A 438 16.21 -15.67 -21.84
CA VAL A 438 15.63 -14.61 -21.03
C VAL A 438 14.19 -14.37 -21.47
N GLU A 439 13.23 -14.54 -20.56
CA GLU A 439 11.79 -14.42 -20.84
C GLU A 439 11.10 -13.35 -19.96
N LEU A 440 11.57 -13.17 -18.72
CA LEU A 440 11.08 -12.15 -17.78
C LEU A 440 12.24 -11.51 -17.03
N ILE A 441 12.30 -10.19 -17.08
CA ILE A 441 13.28 -9.39 -16.36
C ILE A 441 12.58 -8.56 -15.28
N TRP A 442 13.09 -8.62 -14.06
CA TRP A 442 12.91 -7.55 -13.07
C TRP A 442 14.10 -6.61 -13.14
N LYS A 443 13.87 -5.30 -13.18
CA LYS A 443 14.93 -4.29 -13.33
C LYS A 443 14.90 -3.23 -12.23
N THR A 444 16.08 -2.71 -11.93
CA THR A 444 16.25 -1.43 -11.20
C THR A 444 16.60 -0.28 -12.15
N TRP A 445 17.10 -0.59 -13.36
CA TRP A 445 17.34 0.37 -14.43
C TRP A 445 16.12 1.24 -14.72
N MET A 446 16.35 2.54 -14.88
CA MET A 446 15.30 3.48 -15.27
C MET A 446 15.02 3.41 -16.77
N TRP A 447 13.75 3.56 -17.17
CA TRP A 447 13.39 3.67 -18.58
C TRP A 447 14.08 4.85 -19.29
N GLU A 448 14.39 5.92 -18.57
CA GLU A 448 15.15 7.07 -19.10
C GLU A 448 16.59 6.71 -19.51
N SER A 449 17.24 5.80 -18.76
CA SER A 449 18.55 5.26 -19.15
C SER A 449 18.45 4.44 -20.43
N VAL A 450 17.36 3.67 -20.58
CA VAL A 450 17.06 2.88 -21.79
C VAL A 450 16.87 3.78 -23.01
N PHE A 451 16.11 4.87 -22.88
CA PHE A 451 15.91 5.83 -23.97
C PHE A 451 17.20 6.54 -24.37
N SER A 452 18.05 6.87 -23.38
CA SER A 452 19.35 7.48 -23.63
C SER A 452 20.31 6.51 -24.35
N ASP A 453 20.34 5.24 -23.93
CA ASP A 453 21.12 4.17 -24.58
C ASP A 453 20.64 3.92 -26.02
N TYR A 454 19.32 3.93 -26.26
CA TYR A 454 18.75 3.83 -27.61
C TYR A 454 19.20 5.00 -28.51
N ALA A 455 19.09 6.24 -28.01
CA ALA A 455 19.45 7.42 -28.78
C ALA A 455 20.95 7.45 -29.14
N ASP A 456 21.81 6.92 -28.26
CA ASP A 456 23.23 6.73 -28.54
C ASP A 456 23.47 5.62 -29.59
N ALA A 457 22.77 4.49 -29.48
CA ALA A 457 22.86 3.40 -30.45
C ALA A 457 22.45 3.82 -31.86
N GLU A 458 21.38 4.62 -31.97
CA GLU A 458 20.90 5.17 -33.23
C GLU A 458 21.93 6.13 -33.85
N LYS A 459 22.49 7.07 -33.07
CA LYS A 459 23.52 8.01 -33.52
C LYS A 459 24.80 7.32 -34.00
N THR A 460 25.17 6.22 -33.36
CA THR A 460 26.41 5.48 -33.67
C THR A 460 26.22 4.39 -34.73
N GLY A 461 24.99 4.14 -35.19
CA GLY A 461 24.68 3.09 -36.17
C GLY A 461 24.88 1.66 -35.63
N LYS A 462 24.82 1.49 -34.30
CA LYS A 462 25.07 0.22 -33.59
C LYS A 462 23.81 -0.51 -33.12
N LEU A 463 22.63 -0.12 -33.62
CA LEU A 463 21.37 -0.71 -33.23
C LEU A 463 21.19 -2.11 -33.85
N ASN A 464 20.74 -3.09 -33.06
CA ASN A 464 20.27 -4.42 -33.50
C ASN A 464 21.32 -5.28 -34.21
N GLN A 465 22.59 -5.24 -33.77
CA GLN A 465 23.64 -6.02 -34.43
C GLN A 465 23.49 -7.53 -34.22
N LYS A 466 22.75 -7.98 -33.18
CA LYS A 466 22.35 -9.38 -32.87
C LYS A 466 23.39 -10.45 -33.22
N ILE A 467 24.66 -10.18 -32.91
CA ILE A 467 25.78 -11.05 -33.28
C ILE A 467 25.90 -12.17 -32.25
N ASN A 468 25.82 -13.43 -32.69
CA ASN A 468 25.94 -14.58 -31.79
C ASN A 468 27.23 -14.51 -30.94
N GLY A 469 27.08 -14.63 -29.62
CA GLY A 469 28.17 -14.57 -28.65
C GLY A 469 28.55 -13.15 -28.19
N GLU A 470 27.97 -12.10 -28.77
CA GLU A 470 28.14 -10.73 -28.28
C GLU A 470 27.08 -10.34 -27.25
N HIS A 471 27.41 -9.41 -26.37
CA HIS A 471 26.50 -8.86 -25.37
C HIS A 471 25.49 -7.90 -26.01
N PRO A 472 24.19 -8.03 -25.71
CA PRO A 472 23.20 -7.03 -26.10
C PRO A 472 23.37 -5.73 -25.29
N ARG A 473 23.02 -4.59 -25.89
CA ARG A 473 22.93 -3.31 -25.16
C ARG A 473 21.68 -3.25 -24.27
N LEU A 474 21.67 -2.32 -23.31
CA LEU A 474 20.54 -2.09 -22.41
C LEU A 474 19.22 -1.87 -23.19
N CYS A 475 19.23 -1.02 -24.22
CA CYS A 475 18.04 -0.77 -25.03
C CYS A 475 17.59 -1.99 -25.83
N GLU A 476 18.52 -2.84 -26.29
CA GLU A 476 18.20 -4.07 -27.01
C GLU A 476 17.61 -5.15 -26.10
N ILE A 477 17.94 -5.13 -24.81
CA ILE A 477 17.37 -6.02 -23.80
C ILE A 477 15.97 -5.53 -23.41
N LEU A 478 15.87 -4.30 -22.90
CA LEU A 478 14.65 -3.82 -22.24
C LEU A 478 13.57 -3.33 -23.21
N LEU A 479 13.90 -3.04 -24.47
CA LEU A 479 12.90 -2.75 -25.51
C LEU A 479 12.58 -3.98 -26.38
N ASN A 480 13.08 -5.16 -26.03
CA ASN A 480 12.77 -6.40 -26.74
C ASN A 480 11.29 -6.77 -26.55
N ASP A 481 10.57 -7.07 -27.63
CA ASP A 481 9.16 -7.46 -27.60
C ASP A 481 8.94 -8.91 -27.12
N ASP A 482 9.99 -9.72 -27.11
CA ASP A 482 9.95 -11.14 -26.71
C ASP A 482 10.23 -11.35 -25.21
N ILE A 483 10.49 -10.26 -24.47
CA ILE A 483 10.86 -10.30 -23.04
C ILE A 483 9.87 -9.46 -22.25
N HIS A 484 9.27 -10.04 -21.22
CA HIS A 484 8.46 -9.29 -20.25
C HIS A 484 9.37 -8.49 -19.31
N ILE A 485 9.03 -7.22 -19.06
CA ILE A 485 9.83 -6.33 -18.21
C ILE A 485 9.00 -5.85 -17.02
N ILE A 486 9.57 -5.97 -15.82
CA ILE A 486 9.02 -5.46 -14.57
C ILE A 486 10.03 -4.46 -13.96
N GLU A 487 9.70 -3.20 -13.74
CA GLU A 487 8.41 -2.56 -14.02
C GLU A 487 8.16 -2.31 -15.52
N PRO A 488 6.90 -2.40 -15.98
CA PRO A 488 6.55 -2.28 -17.40
C PRO A 488 6.75 -0.86 -17.92
N LEU A 489 6.92 -0.75 -19.25
CA LEU A 489 7.28 0.50 -19.94
C LEU A 489 6.30 1.64 -19.67
N TRP A 490 5.01 1.36 -19.52
CA TRP A 490 4.02 2.39 -19.23
C TRP A 490 4.26 3.15 -17.91
N LYS A 491 4.97 2.56 -16.94
CA LYS A 491 5.30 3.22 -15.67
C LYS A 491 6.21 4.44 -15.80
N VAL A 492 6.80 4.66 -16.97
CA VAL A 492 7.51 5.91 -17.28
C VAL A 492 6.58 7.14 -17.19
N ILE A 493 5.27 6.97 -17.39
CA ILE A 493 4.27 8.04 -17.28
C ILE A 493 4.04 8.44 -15.82
N PRO A 494 3.54 7.56 -14.92
CA PRO A 494 3.30 7.93 -13.52
C PRO A 494 4.57 8.25 -12.74
N SER A 495 5.74 7.75 -13.18
CA SER A 495 7.02 8.09 -12.55
C SER A 495 7.59 9.45 -12.98
N ASN A 496 7.04 10.07 -14.03
CA ASN A 496 7.48 11.37 -14.53
C ASN A 496 6.64 12.49 -13.90
N LYS A 497 7.31 13.48 -13.30
CA LYS A 497 6.66 14.56 -12.54
C LYS A 497 5.76 15.46 -13.41
N ALA A 498 5.83 15.38 -14.74
CA ALA A 498 4.88 16.00 -15.66
C ALA A 498 3.43 15.50 -15.50
N ILE A 499 3.21 14.39 -14.80
CA ILE A 499 1.87 13.91 -14.42
C ILE A 499 1.21 14.74 -13.32
N LEU A 500 1.97 15.47 -12.50
CA LEU A 500 1.42 16.21 -11.35
C LEU A 500 0.46 17.33 -11.79
N PRO A 501 0.77 18.17 -12.81
CA PRO A 501 -0.21 19.10 -13.37
C PRO A 501 -1.44 18.41 -13.98
N VAL A 502 -1.28 17.23 -14.58
CA VAL A 502 -2.41 16.44 -15.12
C VAL A 502 -3.35 16.03 -13.99
N LEU A 503 -2.80 15.46 -12.91
CA LEU A 503 -3.56 15.08 -11.71
C LEU A 503 -4.30 16.28 -11.12
N TRP A 504 -3.63 17.43 -10.99
CA TRP A 504 -4.27 18.63 -10.47
C TRP A 504 -5.41 19.12 -11.36
N SER A 505 -5.26 19.01 -12.69
CA SER A 505 -6.33 19.36 -13.64
C SER A 505 -7.51 18.38 -13.60
N MET A 506 -7.26 17.09 -13.44
CA MET A 506 -8.32 16.06 -13.39
C MET A 506 -9.05 16.03 -12.05
N PHE A 507 -8.33 16.34 -10.96
CA PHE A 507 -8.83 16.26 -9.59
C PHE A 507 -8.57 17.58 -8.85
N PRO A 508 -9.18 18.70 -9.29
CA PRO A 508 -8.89 20.02 -8.74
C PRO A 508 -9.27 20.10 -7.26
N ASN A 509 -8.38 20.66 -6.45
CA ASN A 509 -8.55 20.80 -5.00
C ASN A 509 -8.68 19.48 -4.22
N HIS A 510 -8.24 18.35 -4.78
CA HIS A 510 -8.20 17.10 -4.03
C HIS A 510 -7.36 17.23 -2.75
N PRO A 511 -7.83 16.76 -1.58
CA PRO A 511 -7.18 17.01 -0.29
C PRO A 511 -5.77 16.45 -0.19
N ASN A 512 -5.41 15.45 -0.99
CA ASN A 512 -4.06 14.87 -0.99
C ASN A 512 -3.14 15.37 -2.10
N LEU A 513 -3.63 16.24 -2.99
CA LEU A 513 -2.82 16.82 -4.07
C LEU A 513 -2.32 18.23 -3.72
N LEU A 514 -1.24 18.62 -4.38
CA LEU A 514 -0.72 19.99 -4.39
C LEU A 514 -0.89 20.60 -5.77
N CYS A 515 -1.32 21.86 -5.82
CA CYS A 515 -1.39 22.64 -7.06
C CYS A 515 -0.07 22.53 -7.82
N SER A 516 -0.13 22.06 -9.06
CA SER A 516 1.05 21.76 -9.88
C SER A 516 0.80 22.26 -11.31
N GLU A 517 1.79 22.93 -11.89
CA GLU A 517 1.69 23.56 -13.21
C GLU A 517 2.96 23.29 -14.03
N TRP A 518 2.86 23.20 -15.36
CA TRP A 518 4.03 23.10 -16.24
C TRP A 518 4.79 24.42 -16.36
N THR A 519 4.13 25.54 -16.09
CA THR A 519 4.72 26.89 -16.11
C THR A 519 4.47 27.60 -14.80
N LEU A 520 5.40 28.47 -14.39
CA LEU A 520 5.25 29.23 -13.15
C LEU A 520 4.11 30.25 -13.26
N THR A 521 3.05 30.06 -12.49
CA THR A 521 1.89 30.97 -12.41
C THR A 521 2.06 32.00 -11.29
N ASP A 522 1.32 33.10 -11.35
CA ASP A 522 1.36 34.12 -10.30
C ASP A 522 0.75 33.63 -8.98
N ASP A 523 -0.20 32.68 -9.02
CA ASP A 523 -0.72 32.03 -7.81
C ASP A 523 0.37 31.24 -7.09
N LEU A 524 1.17 30.45 -7.82
CA LEU A 524 2.28 29.69 -7.25
C LEU A 524 3.37 30.59 -6.68
N LYS A 525 3.68 31.73 -7.33
CA LYS A 525 4.60 32.74 -6.77
C LYS A 525 4.09 33.28 -5.43
N ARG A 526 2.80 33.62 -5.36
CA ARG A 526 2.18 34.14 -4.12
C ARG A 526 2.16 33.10 -3.00
N SER A 527 1.94 31.83 -3.32
CA SER A 527 1.85 30.76 -2.32
C SER A 527 3.20 30.14 -1.92
N GLY A 528 4.27 30.43 -2.65
CA GLY A 528 5.50 29.65 -2.61
C GLY A 528 5.39 28.34 -3.39
N TYR A 529 6.52 27.89 -3.93
CA TYR A 529 6.55 26.76 -4.86
C TYR A 529 7.88 26.02 -4.85
N VAL A 530 7.84 24.79 -5.36
CA VAL A 530 8.95 23.90 -5.59
C VAL A 530 9.14 23.76 -7.09
N LYS A 531 10.31 24.12 -7.60
CA LYS A 531 10.73 23.84 -8.97
C LYS A 531 11.44 22.49 -8.98
N LYS A 532 10.95 21.56 -9.80
CA LYS A 532 11.53 20.21 -9.93
C LYS A 532 11.60 19.76 -11.39
N PRO A 533 12.68 19.08 -11.81
CA PRO A 533 12.79 18.54 -13.17
C PRO A 533 11.72 17.46 -13.38
N ILE A 534 11.18 17.34 -14.59
CA ILE A 534 10.16 16.32 -14.93
C ILE A 534 10.69 14.90 -14.75
N VAL A 535 11.99 14.73 -15.03
CA VAL A 535 12.76 13.50 -14.86
C VAL A 535 13.88 13.82 -13.88
N GLY A 536 13.84 13.19 -12.70
CA GLY A 536 14.84 13.35 -11.65
C GLY A 536 14.52 12.49 -10.42
N ARG A 537 15.55 12.13 -9.65
CA ARG A 537 15.47 11.30 -8.43
C ARG A 537 16.36 11.86 -7.33
N CYS A 538 16.20 11.36 -6.11
CA CYS A 538 17.05 11.65 -4.96
C CYS A 538 17.17 13.15 -4.65
N GLY A 539 16.07 13.89 -4.85
CA GLY A 539 16.03 15.32 -4.58
C GLY A 539 16.94 16.17 -5.47
N HIS A 540 17.54 15.64 -6.55
CA HIS A 540 18.47 16.39 -7.41
C HIS A 540 17.78 17.52 -8.20
N ASN A 541 18.48 18.67 -8.29
CA ASN A 541 18.03 19.86 -9.03
C ASN A 541 16.67 20.39 -8.58
N VAL A 542 16.35 20.23 -7.30
CA VAL A 542 15.13 20.75 -6.67
C VAL A 542 15.45 22.10 -6.04
N THR A 543 14.56 23.08 -6.23
CA THR A 543 14.67 24.41 -5.61
C THR A 543 13.34 24.78 -4.96
N LEU A 544 13.39 25.11 -3.68
CA LEU A 544 12.23 25.57 -2.90
C LEU A 544 12.26 27.09 -2.82
N TYR A 545 11.13 27.72 -3.10
CA TYR A 545 10.95 29.17 -3.02
C TYR A 545 9.93 29.52 -1.94
N ASP A 546 10.19 30.63 -1.25
CA ASP A 546 9.33 31.15 -0.19
C ASP A 546 7.97 31.64 -0.68
N THR A 547 7.09 31.95 0.28
CA THR A 547 5.90 32.76 0.01
C THR A 547 6.36 34.12 -0.50
N ASN A 548 5.91 34.51 -1.70
CA ASN A 548 6.34 35.64 -2.55
C ASN A 548 7.29 35.24 -3.69
N GLY A 549 7.93 34.07 -3.63
CA GLY A 549 8.77 33.54 -4.71
C GLY A 549 10.07 34.33 -4.92
N GLU A 550 10.50 35.10 -3.91
CA GLU A 550 11.62 36.03 -3.99
C GLU A 550 12.91 35.44 -3.42
N SER A 551 12.81 34.53 -2.44
CA SER A 551 13.97 33.89 -1.82
C SER A 551 13.95 32.37 -1.98
N VAL A 552 15.14 31.79 -2.15
CA VAL A 552 15.37 30.34 -2.17
C VAL A 552 15.46 29.86 -0.72
N LEU A 553 14.57 28.95 -0.34
CA LEU A 553 14.55 28.32 0.98
C LEU A 553 15.54 27.17 1.09
N ASP A 554 15.68 26.39 0.02
CA ASP A 554 16.60 25.26 -0.09
C ASP A 554 16.85 24.91 -1.56
N GLU A 555 18.04 24.41 -1.89
CA GLU A 555 18.39 23.98 -3.24
C GLU A 555 19.39 22.82 -3.27
N THR A 556 19.27 21.96 -4.27
CA THR A 556 20.18 20.85 -4.50
C THR A 556 20.76 20.89 -5.91
N GLN A 557 22.02 20.47 -6.04
CA GLN A 557 22.67 20.27 -7.34
C GLN A 557 22.36 18.86 -7.88
N GLY A 558 22.71 18.60 -9.14
CA GLY A 558 22.47 17.29 -9.75
C GLY A 558 22.62 17.27 -11.27
N LYS A 559 22.40 16.09 -11.86
CA LYS A 559 22.64 15.80 -13.29
C LYS A 559 21.48 16.17 -14.23
N PHE A 560 20.42 16.79 -13.72
CA PHE A 560 19.18 17.07 -14.46
C PHE A 560 18.97 18.56 -14.80
N THR A 561 20.04 19.36 -14.89
CA THR A 561 19.97 20.81 -15.14
C THR A 561 19.27 21.20 -16.44
N ASP A 562 19.36 20.34 -17.47
CA ASP A 562 18.90 20.65 -18.83
C ASP A 562 17.49 20.09 -19.11
N ARG A 563 16.78 19.64 -18.06
CA ARG A 563 15.45 19.03 -18.18
C ARG A 563 14.35 20.07 -17.97
N ASN A 564 13.24 19.88 -18.68
CA ASN A 564 12.01 20.63 -18.41
C ASN A 564 11.59 20.46 -16.95
N CYS A 565 10.93 21.46 -16.39
CA CYS A 565 10.53 21.49 -14.98
C CYS A 565 9.02 21.61 -14.85
N ILE A 566 8.50 21.20 -13.70
CA ILE A 566 7.18 21.59 -13.21
C ILE A 566 7.32 22.41 -11.94
N TYR A 567 6.26 23.13 -11.61
CA TYR A 567 6.16 24.01 -10.46
C TYR A 567 5.02 23.51 -9.58
N GLN A 568 5.33 23.06 -8.37
CA GLN A 568 4.36 22.55 -7.42
C GLN A 568 4.27 23.47 -6.21
N LYS A 569 3.07 23.72 -5.69
CA LYS A 569 2.87 24.50 -4.45
C LYS A 569 3.69 23.91 -3.31
N ILE A 570 4.37 24.78 -2.56
CA ILE A 570 5.14 24.36 -1.38
C ILE A 570 4.20 23.83 -0.29
N PHE A 571 4.67 22.83 0.46
CA PHE A 571 3.99 22.30 1.63
C PHE A 571 4.98 22.25 2.79
N SER A 572 4.64 22.93 3.89
CA SER A 572 5.53 23.07 5.04
C SER A 572 5.50 21.80 5.89
N LEU A 573 6.67 21.17 6.06
CA LEU A 573 6.85 20.05 6.96
C LEU A 573 7.20 20.53 8.37
N PRO A 574 6.57 19.98 9.43
CA PRO A 574 6.99 20.22 10.80
C PRO A 574 8.35 19.59 11.05
N LYS A 575 9.12 20.23 11.92
CA LYS A 575 10.40 19.71 12.38
C LYS A 575 10.19 18.81 13.61
N HIS A 576 10.83 17.65 13.62
CA HIS A 576 10.82 16.67 14.70
C HIS A 576 12.27 16.46 15.17
N ASP A 577 12.63 16.98 16.34
CA ASP A 577 14.00 16.94 16.90
C ASP A 577 15.09 17.31 15.88
N ASP A 578 14.88 18.42 15.16
CA ASP A 578 15.72 18.92 14.08
C ASP A 578 15.66 18.20 12.72
N TYR A 579 14.78 17.21 12.54
CA TYR A 579 14.58 16.53 11.27
C TYR A 579 13.21 16.80 10.65
N TYR A 580 13.14 16.90 9.33
CA TYR A 580 11.92 16.83 8.53
C TYR A 580 11.72 15.39 8.07
N ALA A 581 10.49 14.90 8.11
CA ALA A 581 10.16 13.52 7.78
C ALA A 581 9.26 13.43 6.55
N ILE A 582 9.57 12.49 5.65
CA ILE A 582 8.74 12.10 4.51
C ILE A 582 8.43 10.62 4.65
N PHE A 583 7.17 10.25 4.42
CA PHE A 583 6.75 8.86 4.33
C PHE A 583 7.03 8.31 2.93
N GLY A 584 7.80 7.23 2.85
CA GLY A 584 7.90 6.39 1.66
C GLY A 584 6.82 5.30 1.72
N SER A 585 5.66 5.54 1.12
CA SER A 585 4.53 4.61 1.14
C SER A 585 4.58 3.64 -0.04
N TRP A 586 4.69 2.35 0.25
CA TRP A 586 4.88 1.29 -0.74
C TRP A 586 3.57 0.72 -1.25
N ILE A 587 3.47 0.66 -2.57
CA ILE A 587 2.45 -0.04 -3.32
C ILE A 587 3.06 -1.33 -3.86
N ILE A 588 2.49 -2.48 -3.53
CA ILE A 588 2.85 -3.80 -4.06
C ILE A 588 1.62 -4.38 -4.75
N HIS A 589 1.75 -4.78 -6.02
CA HIS A 589 0.61 -5.24 -6.81
C HIS A 589 -0.60 -4.27 -6.81
N GLY A 590 -0.33 -2.96 -6.91
CA GLY A 590 -1.38 -1.93 -6.91
C GLY A 590 -2.05 -1.67 -5.55
N LEU A 591 -1.57 -2.30 -4.48
CA LEU A 591 -2.10 -2.14 -3.12
C LEU A 591 -1.04 -1.65 -2.15
N PHE A 592 -1.44 -0.80 -1.21
CA PHE A 592 -0.62 -0.40 -0.08
C PHE A 592 -0.14 -1.60 0.72
N ALA A 593 1.16 -1.66 0.97
CA ALA A 593 1.82 -2.76 1.67
C ALA A 593 2.53 -2.34 2.96
N GLY A 594 2.71 -1.04 3.17
CA GLY A 594 3.45 -0.49 4.29
C GLY A 594 4.14 0.81 3.92
N PHE A 595 4.79 1.43 4.88
CA PHE A 595 5.58 2.64 4.66
C PHE A 595 6.87 2.61 5.49
N GLY A 596 7.80 3.48 5.14
CA GLY A 596 8.92 3.85 6.00
C GLY A 596 9.07 5.36 6.07
N ILE A 597 10.02 5.84 6.86
CA ILE A 597 10.31 7.27 6.96
C ILE A 597 11.73 7.54 6.49
N ARG A 598 11.87 8.51 5.60
CA ARG A 598 13.13 9.18 5.29
C ARG A 598 13.13 10.49 6.06
N GLU A 599 14.23 10.80 6.74
CA GLU A 599 14.35 12.04 7.49
C GLU A 599 15.59 12.83 7.10
N ASP A 600 15.53 14.16 7.12
CA ASP A 600 16.68 15.03 6.83
C ASP A 600 16.66 16.30 7.70
N LYS A 601 17.82 16.92 7.95
CA LYS A 601 17.90 18.23 8.63
C LYS A 601 17.54 19.39 7.69
N ARG A 602 17.63 19.15 6.38
CA ARG A 602 17.23 20.04 5.28
C ARG A 602 15.79 19.77 4.85
N LEU A 603 15.21 20.71 4.09
CA LEU A 603 13.83 20.56 3.59
C LEU A 603 13.76 19.56 2.42
N ILE A 604 14.84 19.44 1.66
CA ILE A 604 14.96 18.49 0.56
C ILE A 604 15.62 17.20 1.07
N THR A 605 14.88 16.09 1.01
CA THR A 605 15.42 14.73 1.20
C THR A 605 16.19 14.29 -0.05
N ASP A 606 17.38 13.73 0.14
CA ASP A 606 18.27 13.28 -0.93
C ASP A 606 18.57 11.77 -0.89
N ALA A 607 19.61 11.31 -1.59
CA ALA A 607 20.00 9.90 -1.59
C ALA A 607 20.57 9.46 -0.23
N ASP A 608 21.31 10.34 0.43
CA ASP A 608 22.02 10.06 1.68
C ASP A 608 21.12 10.22 2.91
N SER A 609 19.93 10.81 2.76
CA SER A 609 18.97 10.93 3.85
C SER A 609 18.67 9.56 4.47
N PRO A 610 18.77 9.38 5.78
CA PRO A 610 18.60 8.09 6.44
C PRO A 610 17.16 7.55 6.38
N VAL A 611 17.04 6.23 6.24
CA VAL A 611 15.80 5.49 6.58
C VAL A 611 15.73 5.34 8.09
N THR A 612 14.60 5.72 8.69
CA THR A 612 14.38 5.61 10.14
C THR A 612 13.20 4.69 10.43
N ALA A 613 13.41 3.76 11.36
CA ALA A 613 12.39 2.78 11.74
C ALA A 613 11.10 3.48 12.21
N CYS A 614 9.95 2.93 11.83
CA CYS A 614 8.66 3.48 12.23
C CYS A 614 7.73 2.36 12.73
N CYS A 615 7.31 2.47 13.99
CA CYS A 615 6.37 1.55 14.62
C CYS A 615 4.95 2.12 14.62
N ILE A 616 3.97 1.20 14.55
CA ILE A 616 2.56 1.53 14.63
C ILE A 616 2.06 1.19 16.03
N ALA A 617 1.52 2.19 16.73
CA ALA A 617 0.80 1.99 17.97
C ALA A 617 -0.67 1.66 17.67
N TRP A 618 -0.92 0.35 17.55
CA TRP A 618 -2.27 -0.21 17.56
C TRP A 618 -2.89 0.01 18.95
N LYS A 619 -4.10 0.53 19.00
CA LYS A 619 -4.82 0.79 20.26
C LYS A 619 -5.73 -0.36 20.61
#